data_AF-A0A198YTS0-F1
#
_entry.id   AF-A0A198YTS0-F1
#
_cell.length_a   1.000
_cell.length_b   1.000
_cell.length_c   1.000
_cell.angle_alpha   90.00
_cell.angle_beta   90.00
_cell.angle_gamma   90.00
#
_symmetry.space_group_name_H-M   'P 1'
#
loop_
_entity.id
_entity.type
_entity.pdbx_description
1 polymer ?
#
loop_
_entity_poly.entity_id
_entity_poly.type
_entity_poly.pdbx_seq_one_letter_code
_entity_poly.pdbx_strand_id
1 'polypeptide(L)'
;MKRRIATSLLVLAAGAGNASELPFAATRNVPDYTASMIVRNMSGEPKEMLRSVVHHKGWTRVESVNGNHTAISYGNYFDNTVLRTTRTGNEDFAWMSIEKTDRSLDLSVKQAKETGETDNQAGEACKWWQLIRTKEEMAPLWFSCLSADGIEVSQKVLFRVGKPMSDTQLVRLDRTAVAESEISPPKKLFDPWFWLKPLRDYPEPEALVDFEARMVGGWSEVRILRHYPWRSEERREKGGTLKLTIWNELENQGISIISSKDMHDLHAGRAPLDPKRPYNTFQLKTGQVDLKRTGGALGETCAWFNMTPNLADAGRQECLTPDGVPLEINILSGWGHGESYTAVEIKRRPVELKEMIPPSELTDPSSWGFTVSD
;
A
#
# COMPACT_ATOMS: atom_id res chain seq x y z
N MET A 1 -39.19 -34.13 28.17
CA MET A 1 -38.39 -32.89 28.32
C MET A 1 -37.62 -32.66 27.01
N LYS A 2 -38.12 -31.82 26.10
CA LYS A 2 -37.55 -31.63 24.76
C LYS A 2 -36.34 -30.69 24.85
N ARG A 3 -35.12 -31.21 24.68
CA ARG A 3 -33.90 -30.42 24.52
C ARG A 3 -33.98 -29.62 23.21
N ARG A 4 -34.09 -28.30 23.31
CA ARG A 4 -33.90 -27.38 22.17
C ARG A 4 -32.39 -27.36 21.87
N ILE A 5 -32.02 -27.90 20.72
CA ILE A 5 -30.69 -27.71 20.14
C ILE A 5 -30.70 -26.29 19.57
N ALA A 6 -29.94 -25.38 20.19
CA ALA A 6 -29.67 -24.07 19.62
C ALA A 6 -28.72 -24.27 18.45
N THR A 7 -29.25 -24.15 17.23
CA THR A 7 -28.47 -24.18 16.00
C THR A 7 -27.74 -22.85 15.88
N SER A 8 -26.51 -22.77 16.42
CA SER A 8 -25.60 -21.68 16.11
C SER A 8 -25.26 -21.76 14.61
N LEU A 9 -25.79 -20.84 13.82
CA LEU A 9 -25.41 -20.67 12.42
C LEU A 9 -23.94 -20.23 12.37
N LEU A 10 -23.03 -21.19 12.23
CA LEU A 10 -21.68 -20.94 11.72
C LEU A 10 -21.81 -20.63 10.23
N VAL A 11 -21.88 -19.35 9.88
CA VAL A 11 -21.69 -18.92 8.48
C VAL A 11 -20.19 -18.95 8.18
N LEU A 12 -19.73 -20.07 7.62
CA LEU A 12 -18.40 -20.21 7.01
C LEU A 12 -18.40 -19.58 5.61
N ALA A 13 -18.64 -18.27 5.51
CA ALA A 13 -18.49 -17.53 4.25
C ALA A 13 -18.52 -16.00 4.45
N ALA A 14 -17.75 -15.47 5.40
CA ALA A 14 -17.27 -14.09 5.23
C ALA A 14 -15.97 -14.22 4.44
N GLY A 15 -15.98 -13.82 3.16
CA GLY A 15 -14.74 -13.65 2.41
C GLY A 15 -13.77 -12.83 3.24
N ALA A 16 -12.51 -13.25 3.27
CA ALA A 16 -11.47 -12.44 3.85
C ALA A 16 -11.53 -11.05 3.21
N GLY A 17 -11.54 -10.00 4.01
CA GLY A 17 -11.71 -8.62 3.59
C GLY A 17 -11.02 -7.66 4.56
N ASN A 18 -10.54 -6.52 4.06
CA ASN A 18 -9.90 -5.48 4.88
C ASN A 18 -10.96 -4.64 5.60
N ALA A 19 -11.33 -5.05 6.82
CA ALA A 19 -12.30 -4.35 7.68
C ALA A 19 -11.68 -3.21 8.52
N SER A 20 -10.40 -2.87 8.34
CA SER A 20 -9.79 -1.72 9.05
C SER A 20 -10.08 -0.41 8.33
N GLU A 21 -10.14 -0.48 7.01
CA GLU A 21 -10.25 0.68 6.14
C GLU A 21 -11.60 0.72 5.45
N LEU A 22 -12.10 -0.44 5.03
CA LEU A 22 -13.44 -0.58 4.49
C LEU A 22 -14.41 -1.06 5.59
N PRO A 23 -15.71 -0.73 5.49
CA PRO A 23 -16.72 -1.27 6.40
C PRO A 23 -16.78 -2.80 6.31
N PHE A 24 -16.95 -3.48 7.44
CA PHE A 24 -17.22 -4.92 7.43
C PHE A 24 -18.60 -5.21 6.83
N ALA A 25 -18.70 -6.24 6.00
CA ALA A 25 -19.96 -6.76 5.50
C ALA A 25 -20.00 -8.28 5.68
N ALA A 26 -21.08 -8.80 6.26
CA ALA A 26 -21.29 -10.24 6.40
C ALA A 26 -21.75 -10.90 5.09
N THR A 27 -22.29 -10.12 4.14
CA THR A 27 -22.78 -10.61 2.84
C THR A 27 -22.45 -9.62 1.73
N ARG A 28 -22.41 -10.08 0.47
CA ARG A 28 -22.21 -9.22 -0.71
C ARG A 28 -23.42 -8.33 -1.04
N ASN A 29 -24.59 -8.61 -0.46
CA ASN A 29 -25.86 -7.95 -0.80
C ASN A 29 -26.15 -6.78 0.14
N VAL A 30 -25.18 -5.89 0.33
CA VAL A 30 -25.38 -4.63 1.08
C VAL A 30 -26.00 -3.61 0.12
N PRO A 31 -27.05 -2.87 0.52
CA PRO A 31 -27.66 -1.86 -0.34
C PRO A 31 -26.73 -0.66 -0.56
N ASP A 32 -27.05 0.20 -1.51
CA ASP A 32 -26.36 1.48 -1.65
C ASP A 32 -26.67 2.37 -0.44
N TYR A 33 -25.64 3.05 0.07
CA TYR A 33 -25.81 3.99 1.18
C TYR A 33 -24.69 5.02 1.26
N THR A 34 -25.00 6.11 1.95
CA THR A 34 -24.01 7.06 2.48
C THR A 34 -24.13 7.12 3.99
N ALA A 35 -23.00 7.03 4.70
CA ALA A 35 -22.94 7.13 6.15
C ALA A 35 -21.95 8.21 6.58
N SER A 36 -22.30 8.93 7.65
CA SER A 36 -21.40 9.82 8.39
C SER A 36 -21.22 9.27 9.79
N MET A 37 -19.98 9.18 10.24
CA MET A 37 -19.56 8.54 11.46
C MET A 37 -18.54 9.41 12.21
N ILE A 38 -18.46 9.24 13.53
CA ILE A 38 -17.40 9.78 14.37
C ILE A 38 -16.51 8.64 14.81
N VAL A 39 -15.21 8.76 14.57
CA VAL A 39 -14.18 7.87 15.10
C VAL A 39 -13.56 8.53 16.32
N ARG A 40 -13.55 7.84 17.46
CA ARG A 40 -12.83 8.29 18.65
C ARG A 40 -11.66 7.36 18.90
N ASN A 41 -10.45 7.93 18.89
CA ASN A 41 -9.27 7.23 19.37
C ASN A 41 -9.13 7.47 20.87
N MET A 42 -9.12 6.40 21.66
CA MET A 42 -8.99 6.45 23.12
C MET A 42 -7.59 6.05 23.59
N SER A 43 -6.69 5.70 22.67
CA SER A 43 -5.28 5.46 22.94
C SER A 43 -4.51 6.80 22.89
N GLY A 44 -4.07 7.27 24.06
CA GLY A 44 -3.38 8.56 24.19
C GLY A 44 -4.34 9.73 24.39
N GLU A 45 -4.02 10.90 23.82
CA GLU A 45 -4.94 12.05 23.84
C GLU A 45 -6.18 11.75 22.99
N PRO A 46 -7.40 11.82 23.57
CA PRO A 46 -8.61 11.56 22.82
C PRO A 46 -8.72 12.49 21.62
N LYS A 47 -8.87 11.89 20.43
CA LYS A 47 -9.09 12.63 19.18
C LYS A 47 -10.33 12.07 18.49
N GLU A 48 -11.23 12.98 18.13
CA GLU A 48 -12.36 12.69 17.29
C GLU A 48 -12.02 13.02 15.84
N MET A 49 -12.40 12.13 14.94
CA MET A 49 -12.23 12.28 13.50
C MET A 49 -13.56 12.00 12.82
N LEU A 50 -13.86 12.74 11.75
CA LEU A 50 -15.02 12.49 10.93
C LEU A 50 -14.69 11.38 9.94
N ARG A 51 -15.56 10.39 9.82
CA ARG A 51 -15.48 9.32 8.84
C ARG A 51 -16.74 9.33 7.99
N SER A 52 -16.60 9.39 6.67
CA SER A 52 -17.71 9.21 5.74
C SER A 52 -17.51 7.91 4.96
N VAL A 53 -18.62 7.26 4.62
CA VAL A 53 -18.65 6.02 3.85
C VAL A 53 -19.68 6.18 2.75
N VAL A 54 -19.29 5.88 1.53
CA VAL A 54 -20.18 5.79 0.37
C VAL A 54 -20.05 4.37 -0.17
N HIS A 55 -21.17 3.67 -0.34
CA HIS A 55 -21.20 2.28 -0.81
C HIS A 55 -22.09 2.14 -2.03
N HIS A 56 -21.58 1.46 -3.05
CA HIS A 56 -22.33 1.07 -4.25
C HIS A 56 -21.90 -0.33 -4.70
N LYS A 57 -22.84 -1.29 -4.74
CA LYS A 57 -22.61 -2.66 -5.26
C LYS A 57 -21.33 -3.37 -4.75
N GLY A 58 -21.03 -3.26 -3.45
CA GLY A 58 -19.87 -3.89 -2.82
C GLY A 58 -18.59 -3.05 -2.83
N TRP A 59 -18.55 -2.00 -3.66
CA TRP A 59 -17.47 -1.03 -3.67
C TRP A 59 -17.75 0.11 -2.71
N THR A 60 -16.70 0.61 -2.08
CA THR A 60 -16.78 1.66 -1.07
C THR A 60 -15.74 2.73 -1.30
N ARG A 61 -16.12 3.97 -1.01
CA ARG A 61 -15.20 5.08 -0.74
C ARG A 61 -15.37 5.47 0.71
N VAL A 62 -14.27 5.51 1.44
CA VAL A 62 -14.21 5.89 2.84
C VAL A 62 -13.29 7.09 2.97
N GLU A 63 -13.77 8.18 3.55
CA GLU A 63 -12.93 9.34 3.87
C GLU A 63 -12.86 9.54 5.38
N SER A 64 -11.65 9.67 5.91
CA SER A 64 -11.42 10.02 7.31
C SER A 64 -10.69 11.36 7.39
N VAL A 65 -11.32 12.36 8.01
CA VAL A 65 -10.82 13.73 8.11
C VAL A 65 -10.30 13.99 9.53
N ASN A 66 -9.04 14.39 9.62
CA ASN A 66 -8.38 14.78 10.86
C ASN A 66 -7.66 16.12 10.67
N GLY A 67 -8.29 17.20 11.10
CA GLY A 67 -7.81 18.56 10.85
C GLY A 67 -7.70 18.83 9.34
N ASN A 68 -6.50 19.16 8.87
CA ASN A 68 -6.24 19.44 7.45
C ASN A 68 -5.85 18.19 6.64
N HIS A 69 -5.79 17.01 7.26
CA HIS A 69 -5.42 15.77 6.61
C HIS A 69 -6.65 14.90 6.35
N THR A 70 -6.81 14.44 5.11
CA THR A 70 -7.87 13.52 4.69
C THR A 70 -7.25 12.24 4.18
N ALA A 71 -7.52 11.12 4.85
CA ALA A 71 -7.22 9.79 4.33
C ALA A 71 -8.44 9.29 3.55
N ILE A 72 -8.22 8.77 2.35
CA ILE A 72 -9.26 8.26 1.46
C ILE A 72 -8.91 6.83 1.11
N SER A 73 -9.88 5.92 1.28
CA SER A 73 -9.77 4.52 0.87
C SER A 73 -10.87 4.19 -0.12
N TYR A 74 -10.51 3.51 -1.20
CA TYR A 74 -11.44 2.96 -2.18
C TYR A 74 -11.26 1.45 -2.19
N GLY A 75 -12.34 0.67 -2.23
CA GLY A 75 -12.16 -0.76 -2.35
C GLY A 75 -13.41 -1.58 -2.20
N ASN A 76 -13.23 -2.88 -2.37
CA ASN A 76 -14.26 -3.88 -2.23
C ASN A 76 -13.85 -4.88 -1.16
N TYR A 77 -14.68 -4.99 -0.11
CA TYR A 77 -14.39 -5.83 1.04
C TYR A 77 -14.17 -7.30 0.65
N PHE A 78 -14.98 -7.86 -0.25
CA PHE A 78 -14.92 -9.28 -0.59
C PHE A 78 -13.89 -9.62 -1.68
N ASP A 79 -13.45 -8.62 -2.45
CA ASP A 79 -12.48 -8.81 -3.53
C ASP A 79 -11.04 -8.48 -3.05
N ASN A 80 -10.86 -8.23 -1.74
CA ASN A 80 -9.58 -7.93 -1.08
C ASN A 80 -8.73 -6.88 -1.81
N THR A 81 -9.38 -5.90 -2.42
CA THR A 81 -8.71 -4.82 -3.15
C THR A 81 -8.97 -3.52 -2.44
N VAL A 82 -7.90 -2.84 -2.03
CA VAL A 82 -7.97 -1.52 -1.39
C VAL A 82 -6.95 -0.60 -2.02
N LEU A 83 -7.41 0.54 -2.53
CA LEU A 83 -6.61 1.72 -2.83
C LEU A 83 -6.68 2.67 -1.64
N ARG A 84 -5.53 3.11 -1.16
CA ARG A 84 -5.35 4.10 -0.10
C ARG A 84 -4.69 5.33 -0.70
N THR A 85 -5.15 6.50 -0.34
CA THR A 85 -4.50 7.77 -0.69
C THR A 85 -4.73 8.80 0.41
N THR A 86 -3.96 9.89 0.37
CA THR A 86 -4.11 10.99 1.32
C THR A 86 -4.06 12.34 0.61
N ARG A 87 -4.76 13.31 1.19
CA ARG A 87 -4.77 14.71 0.76
C ARG A 87 -4.58 15.61 1.97
N THR A 88 -3.78 16.66 1.82
CA THR A 88 -3.58 17.68 2.86
C THR A 88 -4.10 19.02 2.36
N GLY A 89 -5.16 19.54 2.97
CA GLY A 89 -5.83 20.76 2.54
C GLY A 89 -6.22 20.73 1.06
N ASN A 90 -5.73 21.72 0.31
CA ASN A 90 -5.96 21.87 -1.13
C ASN A 90 -4.80 21.34 -1.97
N GLU A 91 -3.81 20.68 -1.37
CA GLU A 91 -2.71 20.06 -2.10
C GLU A 91 -3.21 18.87 -2.92
N ASP A 92 -2.46 18.52 -3.97
CA ASP A 92 -2.74 17.30 -4.72
C ASP A 92 -2.36 16.04 -3.91
N PHE A 93 -2.64 14.86 -4.44
CA PHE A 93 -2.29 13.59 -3.79
C PHE A 93 -0.77 13.46 -3.64
N ALA A 94 -0.32 13.21 -2.41
CA ALA A 94 1.09 13.03 -2.09
C ALA A 94 1.51 11.54 -2.06
N TRP A 95 0.54 10.63 -1.93
CA TRP A 95 0.79 9.21 -1.76
C TRP A 95 -0.40 8.37 -2.19
N MET A 96 -0.13 7.19 -2.74
CA MET A 96 -1.11 6.13 -2.85
C MET A 96 -0.49 4.74 -2.65
N SER A 97 -1.34 3.79 -2.29
CA SER A 97 -1.03 2.36 -2.33
C SER A 97 -2.26 1.59 -2.77
N ILE A 98 -2.10 0.59 -3.62
CA ILE A 98 -3.13 -0.37 -4.00
C ILE A 98 -2.65 -1.74 -3.57
N GLU A 99 -3.37 -2.38 -2.67
CA GLU A 99 -3.09 -3.74 -2.24
C GLU A 99 -4.21 -4.65 -2.74
N LYS A 100 -3.82 -5.71 -3.45
CA LYS A 100 -4.70 -6.82 -3.83
C LYS A 100 -4.00 -8.12 -3.44
N THR A 101 -4.53 -8.77 -2.42
CA THR A 101 -3.94 -10.00 -1.88
C THR A 101 -5.03 -11.01 -1.59
N ASP A 102 -4.74 -12.29 -1.80
CA ASP A 102 -5.67 -13.35 -1.42
C ASP A 102 -5.90 -13.39 0.10
N ARG A 103 -4.90 -12.96 0.89
CA ARG A 103 -4.95 -12.79 2.36
C ARG A 103 -3.83 -11.87 2.85
N SER A 104 -4.13 -10.60 3.14
CA SER A 104 -3.25 -9.76 3.96
C SER A 104 -3.16 -10.38 5.35
N LEU A 105 -1.96 -10.82 5.77
CA LEU A 105 -1.78 -11.62 6.99
C LEU A 105 -2.30 -10.93 8.26
N ASP A 106 -2.26 -9.60 8.28
CA ASP A 106 -2.58 -8.76 9.44
C ASP A 106 -3.91 -7.99 9.31
N LEU A 107 -4.35 -7.67 8.09
CA LEU A 107 -5.51 -6.80 7.86
C LEU A 107 -6.81 -7.54 7.52
N SER A 108 -6.71 -8.79 7.06
CA SER A 108 -7.86 -9.54 6.59
C SER A 108 -8.66 -10.14 7.75
N VAL A 109 -9.98 -10.04 7.70
CA VAL A 109 -10.87 -10.82 8.57
C VAL A 109 -10.80 -12.29 8.17
N LYS A 110 -10.24 -13.16 9.02
CA LYS A 110 -10.16 -14.62 8.76
C LYS A 110 -11.46 -15.33 9.12
N GLN A 111 -12.18 -14.80 10.11
CA GLN A 111 -13.47 -15.31 10.55
C GLN A 111 -14.27 -14.17 11.20
N ALA A 112 -15.59 -14.20 11.05
CA ALA A 112 -16.51 -13.34 11.79
C ALA A 112 -17.52 -14.19 12.57
N LYS A 113 -17.87 -13.76 13.79
CA LYS A 113 -18.81 -14.47 14.66
C LYS A 113 -19.79 -13.51 15.31
N GLU A 114 -21.10 -13.74 15.11
CA GLU A 114 -22.15 -13.02 15.83
C GLU A 114 -22.02 -13.30 17.34
N THR A 115 -22.02 -12.24 18.16
CA THR A 115 -21.84 -12.35 19.62
C THR A 115 -23.16 -12.63 20.34
N GLY A 116 -24.30 -12.36 19.69
CA GLY A 116 -25.64 -12.36 20.30
C GLY A 116 -26.00 -11.06 21.00
N GLU A 117 -25.07 -10.10 21.09
CA GLU A 117 -25.33 -8.76 21.62
C GLU A 117 -25.98 -7.89 20.54
N THR A 118 -26.94 -7.06 20.95
CA THR A 118 -27.59 -6.06 20.09
C THR A 118 -27.37 -4.67 20.64
N ASP A 119 -27.44 -3.67 19.76
CA ASP A 119 -27.28 -2.27 20.13
C ASP A 119 -28.15 -1.37 19.22
N ASN A 120 -28.19 -0.08 19.52
CA ASN A 120 -28.84 0.93 18.69
C ASN A 120 -27.92 2.13 18.49
N GLN A 121 -27.65 2.47 17.22
CA GLN A 121 -26.70 3.51 16.84
C GLN A 121 -27.39 4.50 15.90
N ALA A 122 -27.57 5.74 16.35
CA ALA A 122 -28.32 6.77 15.62
C ALA A 122 -29.71 6.30 15.10
N GLY A 123 -30.42 5.49 15.90
CA GLY A 123 -31.73 4.94 15.53
C GLY A 123 -31.66 3.59 14.81
N GLU A 124 -30.48 3.16 14.35
CA GLU A 124 -30.29 1.88 13.66
C GLU A 124 -30.08 0.75 14.67
N ALA A 125 -31.01 -0.21 14.70
CA ALA A 125 -30.84 -1.44 15.46
C ALA A 125 -29.79 -2.33 14.78
N CYS A 126 -28.81 -2.80 15.55
CA CYS A 126 -27.70 -3.58 15.02
C CYS A 126 -27.32 -4.75 15.92
N LYS A 127 -26.59 -5.71 15.33
CA LYS A 127 -26.05 -6.89 16.00
C LYS A 127 -24.54 -6.89 15.96
N TRP A 128 -23.91 -7.22 17.08
CA TRP A 128 -22.46 -7.26 17.18
C TRP A 128 -21.86 -8.54 16.60
N TRP A 129 -20.80 -8.35 15.82
CA TRP A 129 -19.94 -9.37 15.25
C TRP A 129 -18.53 -9.17 15.74
N GLN A 130 -17.91 -10.24 16.25
CA GLN A 130 -16.48 -10.27 16.53
C GLN A 130 -15.73 -10.63 15.24
N LEU A 131 -14.73 -9.81 14.89
CA LEU A 131 -13.88 -9.99 13.71
C LEU A 131 -12.54 -10.58 14.16
N ILE A 132 -12.23 -11.79 13.69
CA ILE A 132 -11.01 -12.53 14.01
C ILE A 132 -10.03 -12.34 12.86
N ARG A 133 -8.98 -11.53 13.07
CA ARG A 133 -7.96 -11.20 12.04
C ARG A 133 -6.67 -12.02 12.16
N THR A 134 -6.26 -12.31 13.40
CA THR A 134 -5.09 -13.14 13.69
C THR A 134 -5.41 -14.17 14.75
N LYS A 135 -4.61 -15.24 14.79
CA LYS A 135 -4.64 -16.26 15.85
C LYS A 135 -3.75 -15.88 17.03
N GLU A 136 -2.99 -14.79 16.92
CA GLU A 136 -2.12 -14.33 17.99
C GLU A 136 -2.91 -13.92 19.23
N GLU A 137 -2.57 -14.53 20.37
CA GLU A 137 -3.26 -14.32 21.64
C GLU A 137 -3.16 -12.88 22.18
N MET A 138 -2.19 -12.10 21.67
CA MET A 138 -1.91 -10.73 22.12
C MET A 138 -2.57 -9.65 21.24
N ALA A 139 -3.29 -10.03 20.18
CA ALA A 139 -3.88 -9.08 19.26
C ALA A 139 -5.11 -8.33 19.85
N PRO A 140 -5.40 -7.10 19.37
CA PRO A 140 -6.62 -6.39 19.74
C PRO A 140 -7.89 -7.17 19.34
N LEU A 141 -8.98 -6.95 20.09
CA LEU A 141 -10.30 -7.51 19.80
C LEU A 141 -11.10 -6.53 18.95
N TRP A 142 -11.53 -6.97 17.77
CA TRP A 142 -12.26 -6.16 16.81
C TRP A 142 -13.73 -6.57 16.78
N PHE A 143 -14.62 -5.57 16.79
CA PHE A 143 -16.05 -5.79 16.69
C PHE A 143 -16.68 -4.79 15.71
N SER A 144 -17.69 -5.26 14.99
CA SER A 144 -18.51 -4.48 14.08
C SER A 144 -19.99 -4.71 14.40
N CYS A 145 -20.81 -3.68 14.40
CA CYS A 145 -22.25 -3.76 14.61
C CYS A 145 -22.96 -3.56 13.26
N LEU A 146 -23.66 -4.60 12.81
CA LEU A 146 -24.35 -4.60 11.53
C LEU A 146 -25.85 -4.36 11.70
N SER A 147 -26.41 -3.45 10.91
CA SER A 147 -27.85 -3.29 10.75
C SER A 147 -28.50 -4.53 10.11
N ALA A 148 -29.84 -4.57 10.08
CA ALA A 148 -30.58 -5.70 9.51
C ALA A 148 -30.28 -5.97 8.02
N ASP A 149 -29.94 -4.91 7.27
CA ASP A 149 -29.55 -4.94 5.86
C ASP A 149 -28.03 -5.07 5.64
N GLY A 150 -27.25 -5.30 6.71
CA GLY A 150 -25.84 -5.63 6.63
C GLY A 150 -24.89 -4.44 6.53
N ILE A 151 -25.36 -3.22 6.79
CA ILE A 151 -24.52 -2.00 6.86
C ILE A 151 -23.82 -1.96 8.22
N GLU A 152 -22.51 -1.71 8.22
CA GLU A 152 -21.79 -1.42 9.46
C GLU A 152 -22.19 -0.04 9.98
N VAL A 153 -22.77 0.00 11.17
CA VAL A 153 -23.22 1.24 11.83
C VAL A 153 -22.40 1.59 13.07
N SER A 154 -21.56 0.67 13.54
CA SER A 154 -20.60 0.95 14.60
C SER A 154 -19.46 -0.04 14.58
N GLN A 155 -18.32 0.38 15.09
CA GLN A 155 -17.15 -0.46 15.29
C GLN A 155 -16.55 -0.16 16.66
N LYS A 156 -16.02 -1.18 17.34
CA LYS A 156 -15.18 -0.99 18.52
C LYS A 156 -13.96 -1.88 18.45
N VAL A 157 -12.81 -1.33 18.84
CA VAL A 157 -11.55 -2.05 18.99
C VAL A 157 -11.15 -1.96 20.43
N LEU A 158 -10.93 -3.11 21.05
CA LEU A 158 -10.52 -3.22 22.45
C LEU A 158 -9.11 -3.78 22.51
N PHE A 159 -8.32 -3.30 23.47
CA PHE A 159 -7.17 -4.07 23.95
C PHE A 159 -7.66 -5.43 24.47
N ARG A 160 -6.77 -6.43 24.48
CA ARG A 160 -7.08 -7.77 25.03
C ARG A 160 -7.67 -7.71 26.45
N VAL A 161 -7.22 -6.76 27.27
CA VAL A 161 -7.73 -6.53 28.64
C VAL A 161 -9.15 -5.94 28.69
N GLY A 162 -9.82 -5.81 27.54
CA GLY A 162 -11.17 -5.27 27.40
C GLY A 162 -11.24 -3.74 27.42
N LYS A 163 -10.11 -3.05 27.58
CA LYS A 163 -10.07 -1.58 27.55
C LYS A 163 -10.30 -1.07 26.13
N PRO A 164 -11.15 -0.05 25.92
CA PRO A 164 -11.34 0.55 24.61
C PRO A 164 -10.04 1.16 24.06
N MET A 165 -9.76 0.86 22.79
CA MET A 165 -8.66 1.43 22.04
C MET A 165 -9.19 2.49 21.06
N SER A 166 -10.28 2.18 20.38
CA SER A 166 -11.02 3.11 19.53
C SER A 166 -12.46 2.64 19.34
N ASP A 167 -13.36 3.58 19.06
CA ASP A 167 -14.72 3.28 18.60
C ASP A 167 -15.11 4.17 17.42
N THR A 168 -16.04 3.67 16.62
CA THR A 168 -16.68 4.39 15.51
C THR A 168 -18.18 4.30 15.71
N GLN A 169 -18.86 5.43 15.63
CA GLN A 169 -20.31 5.52 15.85
C GLN A 169 -20.97 6.24 14.69
N LEU A 170 -22.10 5.70 14.24
CA LEU A 170 -22.96 6.34 13.25
C LEU A 170 -23.51 7.66 13.80
N VAL A 171 -23.49 8.68 12.94
CA VAL A 171 -24.19 9.96 13.16
C VAL A 171 -25.39 10.06 12.23
N ARG A 172 -25.22 9.66 10.97
CA ARG A 172 -26.24 9.73 9.94
C ARG A 172 -26.07 8.62 8.92
N LEU A 173 -27.18 8.02 8.50
CA LEU A 173 -27.25 7.02 7.44
C LEU A 173 -28.36 7.38 6.45
N ASP A 174 -28.03 7.45 5.17
CA ASP A 174 -29.00 7.64 4.08
C ASP A 174 -28.90 6.44 3.11
N ARG A 175 -30.00 5.71 2.97
CA ARG A 175 -30.12 4.56 2.04
C ARG A 175 -30.68 5.05 0.72
N THR A 176 -29.82 5.58 -0.12
CA THR A 176 -30.19 6.13 -1.44
C THR A 176 -29.31 5.54 -2.52
N ALA A 177 -29.78 5.56 -3.76
CA ALA A 177 -28.97 5.12 -4.89
C ALA A 177 -27.72 6.00 -4.98
N VAL A 178 -26.56 5.36 -5.11
CA VAL A 178 -25.26 6.03 -5.20
C VAL A 178 -24.76 5.89 -6.63
N ALA A 179 -24.25 6.97 -7.21
CA ALA A 179 -23.65 6.91 -8.53
C ALA A 179 -22.26 6.25 -8.45
N GLU A 180 -21.90 5.48 -9.49
CA GLU A 180 -20.59 4.82 -9.56
C GLU A 180 -19.44 5.83 -9.44
N SER A 181 -19.55 7.02 -10.02
CA SER A 181 -18.53 8.07 -9.90
C SER A 181 -18.26 8.53 -8.46
N GLU A 182 -19.18 8.32 -7.51
CA GLU A 182 -18.99 8.71 -6.11
C GLU A 182 -18.08 7.76 -5.32
N ILE A 183 -17.96 6.52 -5.79
CA ILE A 183 -17.09 5.47 -5.24
C ILE A 183 -15.85 5.20 -6.10
N SER A 184 -15.75 5.78 -7.29
CA SER A 184 -14.61 5.55 -8.18
C SER A 184 -13.41 6.45 -7.82
N PRO A 185 -12.19 5.90 -7.66
CA PRO A 185 -10.98 6.70 -7.50
C PRO A 185 -10.72 7.60 -8.72
N PRO A 186 -10.11 8.79 -8.54
CA PRO A 186 -9.74 9.66 -9.65
C PRO A 186 -8.74 8.99 -10.59
N LYS A 187 -8.94 9.12 -11.92
CA LYS A 187 -8.08 8.51 -12.94
C LYS A 187 -6.60 8.86 -12.80
N LYS A 188 -6.28 10.08 -12.33
CA LYS A 188 -4.90 10.55 -12.16
C LYS A 188 -4.10 9.74 -11.13
N LEU A 189 -4.76 9.04 -10.20
CA LEU A 189 -4.06 8.13 -9.28
C LEU A 189 -3.38 7.00 -10.07
N PHE A 190 -3.98 6.55 -11.16
CA PHE A 190 -3.46 5.45 -11.98
C PHE A 190 -2.52 5.91 -13.10
N ASP A 191 -2.32 7.23 -13.27
CA ASP A 191 -1.43 7.77 -14.29
C ASP A 191 0.03 7.79 -13.79
N PRO A 192 0.95 6.99 -14.37
CA PRO A 192 2.35 6.99 -13.96
C PRO A 192 3.01 8.37 -14.10
N TRP A 193 2.58 9.18 -15.08
CA TRP A 193 3.15 10.51 -15.30
C TRP A 193 2.81 11.48 -14.19
N PHE A 194 1.67 11.33 -13.52
CA PHE A 194 1.33 12.14 -12.36
C PHE A 194 2.38 11.98 -11.23
N TRP A 195 2.82 10.74 -11.00
CA TRP A 195 3.79 10.39 -9.96
C TRP A 195 5.24 10.66 -10.37
N LEU A 196 5.57 10.54 -11.66
CA LEU A 196 6.93 10.74 -12.18
C LEU A 196 7.19 12.17 -12.66
N LYS A 197 6.20 13.06 -12.63
CA LYS A 197 6.38 14.47 -12.99
C LYS A 197 7.31 15.18 -12.00
N PRO A 198 8.46 15.73 -12.44
CA PRO A 198 9.34 16.52 -11.60
C PRO A 198 8.61 17.61 -10.83
N LEU A 199 8.90 17.74 -9.54
CA LEU A 199 8.37 18.82 -8.70
C LEU A 199 9.29 20.05 -8.66
N ARG A 200 10.55 19.88 -9.08
CA ARG A 200 11.58 20.93 -9.08
C ARG A 200 12.49 20.74 -10.28
N ASP A 201 13.25 21.79 -10.58
CA ASP A 201 14.40 21.68 -11.48
C ASP A 201 15.55 20.99 -10.74
N TYR A 202 16.20 20.04 -11.40
CA TYR A 202 17.36 19.34 -10.86
C TYR A 202 18.63 19.86 -11.55
N PRO A 203 19.74 20.03 -10.82
CA PRO A 203 21.01 20.43 -11.42
C PRO A 203 21.53 19.33 -12.35
N GLU A 204 22.17 19.70 -13.45
CA GLU A 204 22.83 18.72 -14.32
C GLU A 204 23.88 17.91 -13.53
N PRO A 205 23.93 16.57 -13.68
CA PRO A 205 24.91 15.76 -12.97
C PRO A 205 26.29 15.95 -13.59
N GLU A 206 27.28 16.41 -12.82
CA GLU A 206 28.63 16.71 -13.35
C GLU A 206 29.41 15.48 -13.87
N ALA A 207 29.03 14.25 -13.48
CA ALA A 207 29.79 13.04 -13.80
C ALA A 207 28.98 11.74 -13.98
N LEU A 208 27.65 11.77 -13.79
CA LEU A 208 26.82 10.56 -13.85
C LEU A 208 26.17 10.42 -15.21
N VAL A 209 26.32 9.25 -15.83
CA VAL A 209 25.73 8.97 -17.14
C VAL A 209 24.35 8.31 -17.00
N ASP A 210 23.51 8.51 -18.01
CA ASP A 210 22.36 7.64 -18.22
C ASP A 210 22.84 6.28 -18.75
N PHE A 211 22.16 5.23 -18.32
CA PHE A 211 22.56 3.87 -18.68
C PHE A 211 21.39 2.89 -18.63
N GLU A 212 21.63 1.77 -19.29
CA GLU A 212 20.88 0.53 -19.15
C GLU A 212 21.85 -0.57 -18.73
N ALA A 213 21.52 -1.31 -17.67
CA ALA A 213 22.29 -2.45 -17.20
C ALA A 213 21.39 -3.67 -17.05
N ARG A 214 21.89 -4.84 -17.47
CA ARG A 214 21.26 -6.13 -17.22
C ARG A 214 22.18 -6.95 -16.33
N MET A 215 21.63 -7.49 -15.26
CA MET A 215 22.37 -8.20 -14.24
C MET A 215 21.68 -9.52 -13.92
N VAL A 216 22.46 -10.54 -13.60
CA VAL A 216 21.95 -11.87 -13.26
C VAL A 216 22.35 -12.24 -11.84
N GLY A 217 21.40 -12.77 -11.09
CA GLY A 217 21.60 -13.38 -9.79
C GLY A 217 21.34 -14.89 -9.83
N GLY A 218 21.36 -15.53 -8.66
CA GLY A 218 21.10 -16.97 -8.56
C GLY A 218 19.64 -17.34 -8.88
N TRP A 219 18.70 -16.47 -8.55
CA TRP A 219 17.26 -16.72 -8.55
C TRP A 219 16.45 -15.68 -9.31
N SER A 220 17.07 -14.56 -9.68
CA SER A 220 16.41 -13.49 -10.43
C SER A 220 17.33 -12.77 -11.41
N GLU A 221 16.72 -12.07 -12.36
CA GLU A 221 17.37 -11.14 -13.26
C GLU A 221 16.94 -9.72 -12.92
N VAL A 222 17.84 -8.75 -13.07
CA VAL A 222 17.59 -7.33 -12.81
C VAL A 222 17.92 -6.53 -14.07
N ARG A 223 16.98 -5.69 -14.50
CA ARG A 223 17.21 -4.64 -15.48
C ARG A 223 17.17 -3.29 -14.77
N ILE A 224 18.21 -2.49 -14.97
CA ILE A 224 18.33 -1.15 -14.41
C ILE A 224 18.34 -0.16 -15.55
N LEU A 225 17.51 0.87 -15.45
CA LEU A 225 17.52 2.02 -16.33
C LEU A 225 17.79 3.27 -15.48
N ARG A 226 18.59 4.19 -16.01
CA ARG A 226 18.82 5.49 -15.37
C ARG A 226 18.62 6.62 -16.38
N HIS A 227 17.80 7.58 -15.99
CA HIS A 227 17.46 8.83 -16.66
C HIS A 227 17.45 9.90 -15.58
N TYR A 228 18.57 10.58 -15.34
CA TYR A 228 18.72 11.40 -14.13
C TYR A 228 17.55 12.41 -13.95
N PRO A 229 17.00 12.56 -12.72
CA PRO A 229 17.36 11.87 -11.47
C PRO A 229 16.59 10.56 -11.23
N TRP A 230 15.96 9.98 -12.24
CA TRP A 230 15.19 8.76 -12.14
C TRP A 230 16.05 7.52 -12.33
N ARG A 231 15.80 6.53 -11.48
CA ARG A 231 16.32 5.17 -11.63
C ARG A 231 15.18 4.18 -11.57
N SER A 232 15.15 3.27 -12.54
CA SER A 232 14.23 2.14 -12.57
C SER A 232 15.00 0.85 -12.33
N GLU A 233 14.50 0.01 -11.44
CA GLU A 233 14.97 -1.36 -11.23
C GLU A 233 13.80 -2.33 -11.42
N GLU A 234 13.87 -3.15 -12.45
CA GLU A 234 12.95 -4.24 -12.70
C GLU A 234 13.63 -5.56 -12.35
N ARG A 235 13.11 -6.28 -11.37
CA ARG A 235 13.55 -7.62 -10.98
C ARG A 235 12.51 -8.66 -11.35
N ARG A 236 12.95 -9.69 -12.06
CA ARG A 236 12.13 -10.85 -12.42
C ARG A 236 12.71 -12.10 -11.74
N GLU A 237 11.96 -12.65 -10.80
CA GLU A 237 12.34 -13.89 -10.11
C GLU A 237 11.90 -15.11 -10.93
N LYS A 238 12.65 -16.22 -10.87
CA LYS A 238 12.30 -17.49 -11.54
C LYS A 238 10.91 -18.02 -11.16
N GLY A 239 10.39 -17.63 -10.01
CA GLY A 239 9.04 -17.97 -9.53
C GLY A 239 7.92 -17.14 -10.16
N GLY A 240 8.20 -16.22 -11.08
CA GLY A 240 7.22 -15.35 -11.73
C GLY A 240 6.93 -14.04 -10.98
N THR A 241 7.54 -13.82 -9.82
CA THR A 241 7.45 -12.55 -9.10
C THR A 241 8.16 -11.45 -9.88
N LEU A 242 7.46 -10.34 -10.09
CA LEU A 242 7.98 -9.09 -10.62
C LEU A 242 8.06 -8.07 -9.50
N LYS A 243 9.21 -7.38 -9.39
CA LYS A 243 9.36 -6.19 -8.55
C LYS A 243 9.89 -5.07 -9.45
N LEU A 244 9.13 -4.00 -9.60
CA LEU A 244 9.52 -2.82 -10.36
C LEU A 244 9.58 -1.64 -9.42
N THR A 245 10.68 -0.89 -9.41
CA THR A 245 10.79 0.36 -8.63
C THR A 245 11.36 1.44 -9.53
N ILE A 246 10.61 2.51 -9.74
CA ILE A 246 11.02 3.71 -10.45
C ILE A 246 11.03 4.82 -9.41
N TRP A 247 12.20 5.31 -9.04
CA TRP A 247 12.30 6.30 -7.96
C TRP A 247 13.28 7.40 -8.31
N ASN A 248 13.00 8.59 -7.82
CA ASN A 248 13.88 9.73 -7.91
C ASN A 248 15.05 9.55 -6.93
N GLU A 249 16.28 9.67 -7.43
CA GLU A 249 17.53 9.55 -6.67
C GLU A 249 17.79 10.76 -5.75
N LEU A 250 17.03 11.86 -5.87
CA LEU A 250 17.22 13.07 -5.08
C LEU A 250 16.08 13.33 -4.09
N GLU A 251 14.90 12.75 -4.31
CA GLU A 251 13.73 12.97 -3.45
C GLU A 251 12.80 11.77 -3.35
N ASN A 252 11.86 11.85 -2.41
CA ASN A 252 10.99 10.71 -2.08
C ASN A 252 9.78 10.68 -3.00
N GLN A 253 10.04 10.44 -4.28
CA GLN A 253 9.02 10.43 -5.32
C GLN A 253 9.24 9.28 -6.29
N GLY A 254 8.17 8.59 -6.65
CA GLY A 254 8.23 7.49 -7.61
C GLY A 254 7.08 6.50 -7.49
N ILE A 255 7.28 5.34 -8.10
CA ILE A 255 6.36 4.21 -8.16
C ILE A 255 7.12 2.94 -7.79
N SER A 256 6.51 2.07 -6.99
CA SER A 256 6.99 0.72 -6.72
C SER A 256 5.84 -0.26 -6.91
N ILE A 257 6.09 -1.35 -7.62
CA ILE A 257 5.12 -2.39 -7.94
C ILE A 257 5.71 -3.74 -7.55
N ILE A 258 4.91 -4.55 -6.86
CA ILE A 258 5.17 -5.96 -6.63
C ILE A 258 4.01 -6.74 -7.24
N SER A 259 4.31 -7.69 -8.11
CA SER A 259 3.32 -8.57 -8.70
C SER A 259 3.78 -10.01 -8.57
N SER A 260 3.02 -10.80 -7.84
CA SER A 260 3.27 -12.23 -7.59
C SER A 260 1.96 -12.99 -7.67
N LYS A 261 2.00 -14.31 -7.49
CA LYS A 261 0.78 -15.13 -7.51
C LYS A 261 -0.21 -14.78 -6.39
N ASP A 262 0.30 -14.44 -5.20
CA ASP A 262 -0.52 -14.30 -3.99
C ASP A 262 -0.71 -12.83 -3.56
N MET A 263 0.04 -11.91 -4.18
CA MET A 263 0.08 -10.51 -3.81
C MET A 263 0.40 -9.62 -5.00
N HIS A 264 -0.43 -8.61 -5.20
CA HIS A 264 -0.18 -7.46 -6.05
C HIS A 264 -0.22 -6.20 -5.19
N ASP A 265 0.83 -5.41 -5.28
CA ASP A 265 0.95 -4.12 -4.59
C ASP A 265 1.47 -3.08 -5.59
N LEU A 266 0.87 -1.90 -5.56
CA LEU A 266 1.34 -0.73 -6.26
C LEU A 266 1.39 0.41 -5.26
N HIS A 267 2.58 0.93 -5.01
CA HIS A 267 2.82 2.11 -4.20
C HIS A 267 3.30 3.25 -5.08
N ALA A 268 2.81 4.47 -4.85
CA ALA A 268 3.37 5.66 -5.45
C ALA A 268 3.40 6.82 -4.45
N GLY A 269 4.39 7.68 -4.58
CA GLY A 269 4.60 8.80 -3.67
C GLY A 269 5.16 10.02 -4.38
N ARG A 270 4.88 11.19 -3.81
CA ARG A 270 5.49 12.48 -4.18
C ARG A 270 6.09 13.11 -2.95
N ALA A 271 7.28 13.68 -3.10
CA ALA A 271 7.91 14.39 -2.02
C ALA A 271 7.05 15.62 -1.64
N PRO A 272 6.96 15.99 -0.36
CA PRO A 272 6.39 17.28 0.02
C PRO A 272 7.11 18.42 -0.71
N LEU A 273 6.38 19.50 -1.02
CA LEU A 273 6.93 20.68 -1.68
C LEU A 273 8.05 21.34 -0.85
N ASP A 274 7.96 21.27 0.48
CA ASP A 274 9.02 21.66 1.43
C ASP A 274 9.46 20.43 2.29
N PRO A 275 10.39 19.62 1.80
CA PRO A 275 10.82 18.43 2.49
C PRO A 275 11.80 18.87 3.56
N LYS A 276 11.37 18.85 4.83
CA LYS A 276 12.26 19.03 5.98
C LYS A 276 13.45 18.05 5.94
N ARG A 277 13.36 16.94 5.19
CA ARG A 277 14.43 15.97 4.90
C ARG A 277 14.21 15.33 3.52
N PRO A 278 15.14 15.44 2.56
CA PRO A 278 15.10 14.63 1.35
C PRO A 278 15.42 13.17 1.73
N TYR A 279 14.54 12.25 1.34
CA TYR A 279 14.76 10.81 1.40
C TYR A 279 14.73 10.28 -0.03
N ASN A 280 15.53 9.30 -0.40
CA ASN A 280 15.32 8.54 -1.63
C ASN A 280 15.34 7.03 -1.29
N THR A 281 14.62 6.22 -2.07
CA THR A 281 14.43 4.77 -1.80
C THR A 281 15.72 3.96 -2.02
N PHE A 282 16.66 4.47 -2.82
CA PHE A 282 17.91 3.78 -3.17
C PHE A 282 19.10 4.10 -2.24
N GLN A 283 18.99 5.15 -1.42
CA GLN A 283 19.99 5.66 -0.48
C GLN A 283 19.29 6.13 0.80
N LEU A 284 19.32 5.30 1.85
CA LEU A 284 18.66 5.66 3.10
C LEU A 284 19.55 6.54 4.00
N LYS A 285 18.94 7.64 4.48
CA LYS A 285 19.32 8.53 5.60
C LYS A 285 20.65 9.31 5.55
N THR A 286 21.74 8.85 4.94
CA THR A 286 23.07 9.50 5.11
C THR A 286 23.97 9.55 3.87
N GLY A 287 23.45 9.18 2.69
CA GLY A 287 24.26 9.01 1.48
C GLY A 287 25.03 7.69 1.46
N GLN A 288 25.68 7.42 0.32
CA GLN A 288 26.49 6.22 0.10
C GLN A 288 27.81 6.29 0.88
N VAL A 289 28.27 5.17 1.45
CA VAL A 289 29.55 5.08 2.17
C VAL A 289 30.53 4.21 1.39
N ASP A 290 31.67 4.77 1.02
CA ASP A 290 32.77 4.06 0.36
C ASP A 290 33.35 2.98 1.30
N LEU A 291 33.34 1.73 0.84
CA LEU A 291 33.83 0.56 1.57
C LEU A 291 35.34 0.33 1.40
N LYS A 292 36.05 1.18 0.65
CA LYS A 292 37.48 1.07 0.34
C LYS A 292 37.86 -0.29 -0.26
N ARG A 293 36.91 -0.91 -0.96
CA ARG A 293 37.08 -2.18 -1.67
C ARG A 293 36.89 -1.94 -3.16
N THR A 294 37.77 -2.52 -3.97
CA THR A 294 37.64 -2.54 -5.43
C THR A 294 37.00 -3.83 -5.89
N GLY A 295 36.37 -3.78 -7.06
CA GLY A 295 35.82 -4.94 -7.76
C GLY A 295 35.91 -4.73 -9.27
N GLY A 296 35.27 -5.62 -10.02
CA GLY A 296 35.15 -5.46 -11.45
C GLY A 296 34.32 -6.55 -12.09
N ALA A 297 33.64 -6.19 -13.18
CA ALA A 297 32.91 -7.10 -14.05
C ALA A 297 32.98 -6.55 -15.48
N LEU A 298 32.79 -7.41 -16.49
CA LEU A 298 32.83 -7.02 -17.90
C LEU A 298 34.12 -6.29 -18.34
N GLY A 299 35.24 -6.53 -17.65
CA GLY A 299 36.52 -5.86 -17.93
C GLY A 299 36.63 -4.43 -17.39
N GLU A 300 35.62 -3.94 -16.67
CA GLU A 300 35.60 -2.63 -16.03
C GLU A 300 35.89 -2.74 -14.52
N THR A 301 36.54 -1.72 -13.97
CA THR A 301 36.83 -1.61 -12.53
C THR A 301 35.75 -0.79 -11.83
N CYS A 302 35.40 -1.18 -10.61
CA CYS A 302 34.45 -0.46 -9.78
C CYS A 302 34.92 -0.33 -8.32
N ALA A 303 34.35 0.63 -7.61
CA ALA A 303 34.51 0.80 -6.17
C ALA A 303 33.21 0.40 -5.45
N TRP A 304 33.35 -0.26 -4.31
CA TRP A 304 32.22 -0.73 -3.52
C TRP A 304 31.70 0.35 -2.57
N PHE A 305 30.40 0.53 -2.58
CA PHE A 305 29.69 1.45 -1.70
C PHE A 305 28.61 0.72 -0.92
N ASN A 306 28.42 1.08 0.35
CA ASN A 306 27.24 0.74 1.12
C ASN A 306 26.18 1.82 0.87
N MET A 307 25.08 1.42 0.24
CA MET A 307 23.97 2.31 -0.12
C MET A 307 23.00 2.52 1.06
N THR A 308 23.11 1.69 2.10
CA THR A 308 22.23 1.70 3.28
C THR A 308 23.04 1.53 4.59
N PRO A 309 23.96 2.46 4.91
CA PRO A 309 24.94 2.29 6.00
C PRO A 309 24.38 2.23 7.43
N ASN A 310 23.09 2.54 7.62
CA ASN A 310 22.43 2.56 8.93
C ASN A 310 21.28 1.53 9.05
N LEU A 311 21.27 0.51 8.19
CA LEU A 311 20.27 -0.55 8.20
C LEU A 311 20.92 -1.81 8.81
N ALA A 312 20.40 -2.26 9.97
CA ALA A 312 20.99 -3.37 10.73
C ALA A 312 20.54 -4.75 10.22
N ASP A 313 19.27 -4.88 9.85
CA ASP A 313 18.62 -6.17 9.53
C ASP A 313 18.43 -6.41 8.02
N ALA A 314 18.99 -5.54 7.19
CA ALA A 314 19.02 -5.65 5.73
C ALA A 314 20.08 -4.67 5.21
N GLY A 315 20.47 -4.80 3.94
CA GLY A 315 21.37 -3.82 3.36
C GLY A 315 21.56 -3.97 1.86
N ARG A 316 22.19 -2.96 1.27
CA ARG A 316 22.53 -2.94 -0.14
C ARG A 316 23.92 -2.38 -0.34
N GLN A 317 24.75 -3.14 -1.07
CA GLN A 317 26.06 -2.70 -1.51
C GLN A 317 26.11 -2.72 -3.03
N GLU A 318 26.72 -1.71 -3.63
CA GLU A 318 26.89 -1.64 -5.09
C GLU A 318 28.37 -1.44 -5.42
N CYS A 319 28.86 -2.14 -6.43
CA CYS A 319 30.15 -1.87 -7.04
C CYS A 319 29.93 -0.95 -8.23
N LEU A 320 30.25 0.33 -8.07
CA LEU A 320 29.97 1.39 -9.03
C LEU A 320 31.23 1.78 -9.81
N THR A 321 31.10 1.94 -11.13
CA THR A 321 32.11 2.60 -11.97
C THR A 321 32.21 4.09 -11.61
N PRO A 322 33.28 4.81 -12.03
CA PRO A 322 33.41 6.24 -11.76
C PRO A 322 32.25 7.11 -12.27
N ASP A 323 31.57 6.67 -13.33
CA ASP A 323 30.40 7.32 -13.93
C ASP A 323 29.05 6.82 -13.37
N GLY A 324 29.08 6.02 -12.29
CA GLY A 324 27.90 5.65 -11.51
C GLY A 324 27.14 4.41 -11.98
N VAL A 325 27.70 3.62 -12.90
CA VAL A 325 27.06 2.39 -13.40
C VAL A 325 27.36 1.22 -12.44
N PRO A 326 26.34 0.46 -11.99
CA PRO A 326 26.56 -0.72 -11.16
C PRO A 326 27.06 -1.91 -11.98
N LEU A 327 28.24 -2.42 -11.61
CA LEU A 327 28.80 -3.67 -12.12
C LEU A 327 28.35 -4.88 -11.29
N GLU A 328 28.18 -4.70 -9.99
CA GLU A 328 27.72 -5.72 -9.07
C GLU A 328 26.81 -5.12 -7.99
N ILE A 329 25.82 -5.88 -7.54
CA ILE A 329 24.89 -5.47 -6.47
C ILE A 329 24.78 -6.62 -5.48
N ASN A 330 25.01 -6.35 -4.20
CA ASN A 330 24.77 -7.29 -3.11
C ASN A 330 23.61 -6.80 -2.25
N ILE A 331 22.56 -7.60 -2.17
CA ILE A 331 21.42 -7.38 -1.29
C ILE A 331 21.56 -8.30 -0.10
N LEU A 332 21.59 -7.70 1.09
CA LEU A 332 21.66 -8.38 2.37
C LEU A 332 20.26 -8.37 2.99
N SER A 333 19.81 -9.49 3.52
CA SER A 333 18.55 -9.61 4.25
C SER A 333 18.78 -10.37 5.55
N GLY A 334 18.27 -9.84 6.66
CA GLY A 334 18.30 -10.47 7.98
C GLY A 334 17.18 -11.49 8.18
N TRP A 335 16.14 -11.49 7.33
CA TRP A 335 14.94 -12.31 7.47
C TRP A 335 14.64 -13.19 6.24
N GLY A 336 15.55 -13.24 5.26
CA GLY A 336 15.43 -14.05 4.06
C GLY A 336 16.77 -14.27 3.36
N HIS A 337 16.74 -14.78 2.13
CA HIS A 337 17.96 -14.91 1.33
C HIS A 337 18.35 -13.56 0.73
N GLY A 338 19.55 -13.10 1.07
CA GLY A 338 20.22 -12.08 0.26
C GLY A 338 20.50 -12.61 -1.15
N GLU A 339 20.70 -11.70 -2.10
CA GLU A 339 21.05 -12.05 -3.47
C GLU A 339 22.14 -11.11 -3.99
N SER A 340 23.11 -11.70 -4.70
CA SER A 340 24.16 -11.00 -5.39
C SER A 340 23.89 -11.04 -6.88
N TYR A 341 24.10 -9.91 -7.55
CA TYR A 341 23.93 -9.74 -8.98
C TYR A 341 25.23 -9.27 -9.61
N THR A 342 25.58 -9.83 -10.76
CA THR A 342 26.71 -9.36 -11.58
C THR A 342 26.18 -8.91 -12.94
N ALA A 343 26.68 -7.77 -13.41
CA ALA A 343 26.32 -7.23 -14.72
C ALA A 343 26.78 -8.19 -15.83
N VAL A 344 25.87 -8.47 -16.76
CA VAL A 344 26.13 -9.25 -17.96
C VAL A 344 26.07 -8.40 -19.23
N GLU A 345 25.49 -7.19 -19.12
CA GLU A 345 25.39 -6.24 -20.22
C GLU A 345 25.24 -4.82 -19.67
N ILE A 346 25.97 -3.87 -20.24
CA ILE A 346 25.90 -2.44 -19.90
C ILE A 346 25.87 -1.62 -21.18
N LYS A 347 24.97 -0.63 -21.23
CA LYS A 347 24.87 0.36 -22.31
C LYS A 347 24.83 1.75 -21.70
N ARG A 348 25.87 2.55 -21.94
CA ARG A 348 25.89 3.98 -21.60
C ARG A 348 25.22 4.75 -22.72
N ARG A 349 23.98 5.16 -22.50
CA ARG A 349 23.16 5.83 -23.50
C ARG A 349 22.12 6.71 -22.80
N PRO A 350 21.64 7.77 -23.46
CA PRO A 350 20.42 8.44 -23.03
C PRO A 350 19.28 7.40 -22.90
N VAL A 351 18.57 7.48 -21.78
CA VAL A 351 17.35 6.72 -21.54
C VAL A 351 16.20 7.70 -21.50
N GLU A 352 15.16 7.45 -22.28
CA GLU A 352 13.95 8.27 -22.21
C GLU A 352 13.12 7.85 -21.00
N LEU A 353 12.55 8.80 -20.26
CA LEU A 353 11.71 8.49 -19.08
C LEU A 353 10.53 7.55 -19.44
N LYS A 354 10.01 7.62 -20.67
CA LYS A 354 8.96 6.73 -21.18
C LYS A 354 9.37 5.24 -21.19
N GLU A 355 10.67 4.93 -21.28
CA GLU A 355 11.19 3.55 -21.24
C GLU A 355 11.11 2.94 -19.85
N MET A 356 10.95 3.77 -18.81
CA MET A 356 10.83 3.34 -17.42
C MET A 356 9.40 3.10 -17.00
N ILE A 357 8.41 3.58 -17.76
CA ILE A 357 6.99 3.55 -17.38
C ILE A 357 6.54 2.10 -17.20
N PRO A 358 5.84 1.77 -16.09
CA PRO A 358 5.33 0.43 -15.90
C PRO A 358 4.40 0.02 -17.06
N PRO A 359 4.41 -1.26 -17.47
CA PRO A 359 3.41 -1.79 -18.38
C PRO A 359 1.98 -1.45 -17.92
N SER A 360 1.09 -1.17 -18.88
CA SER A 360 -0.30 -0.79 -18.57
C SER A 360 -1.01 -1.84 -17.74
N GLU A 361 -0.69 -3.12 -17.90
CA GLU A 361 -1.34 -4.20 -17.15
C GLU A 361 -1.12 -4.07 -15.63
N LEU A 362 -0.03 -3.40 -15.21
CA LEU A 362 0.29 -3.18 -13.79
C LEU A 362 -0.36 -1.91 -13.22
N THR A 363 -0.78 -0.98 -14.08
CA THR A 363 -1.25 0.37 -13.68
C THR A 363 -2.68 0.68 -14.11
N ASP A 364 -3.25 -0.10 -15.05
CA ASP A 364 -4.62 0.05 -15.53
C ASP A 364 -5.61 -0.22 -14.38
N PRO A 365 -6.54 0.70 -14.07
CA PRO A 365 -7.51 0.53 -12.99
C PRO A 365 -8.29 -0.79 -13.07
N SER A 366 -8.59 -1.26 -14.28
CA SER A 366 -9.38 -2.47 -14.51
C SER A 366 -8.63 -3.75 -14.13
N SER A 367 -7.29 -3.78 -14.16
CA SER A 367 -6.52 -4.95 -13.68
C SER A 367 -6.64 -5.13 -12.16
N TRP A 368 -6.90 -4.04 -11.47
CA TRP A 368 -7.20 -3.99 -10.03
C TRP A 368 -8.71 -4.14 -9.74
N GLY A 369 -9.57 -4.01 -10.74
CA GLY A 369 -11.03 -4.10 -10.62
C GLY A 369 -11.72 -2.75 -10.40
N PHE A 370 -10.98 -1.63 -10.42
CA PHE A 370 -11.56 -0.30 -10.27
C PHE A 370 -12.13 0.24 -11.57
N THR A 371 -13.23 0.97 -11.46
CA THR A 371 -13.60 2.02 -12.41
C THR A 371 -13.12 3.37 -11.89
N VAL A 372 -12.89 4.35 -12.78
CA VAL A 372 -12.31 5.64 -12.40
C VAL A 372 -13.24 6.80 -12.67
N SER A 373 -13.14 7.83 -11.82
CA SER A 373 -13.77 9.13 -12.01
C SER A 373 -12.82 10.10 -12.74
N ASP A 374 -13.40 11.11 -13.38
CA ASP A 374 -12.66 12.11 -14.17
C ASP A 374 -11.79 13.07 -13.35
#